data_AF-A0AAD5XER0-F1
#
_entry.id   AF-A0AAD5XER0-F1
#
_cell.length_a   1.000
_cell.length_b   1.000
_cell.length_c   1.000
_cell.angle_alpha   90.00
_cell.angle_beta   90.00
_cell.angle_gamma   90.00
#
_symmetry.space_group_name_H-M   'P 1'
#
loop_
_entity.id
_entity.type
_entity.pdbx_description
1 polymer ?
#
loop_
_entity_poly.entity_id
_entity_poly.type
_entity_poly.pdbx_seq_one_letter_code
_entity_poly.pdbx_strand_id
1 'polypeptide(L)'
;MRSVLSQTLPTHAPSQHGIVWKSKWKASYVIAELDATRTKLTLSELCGCIWALNFKIFNHIDDLNETSALIVLKPNMTYSSTMHFPGHSMTWKLSDEGVIIERYPVHRISRSDEDWSYRMENEAVIMFQQ
;
A
#
# COMPACT_ATOMS: atom_id res chain seq x y z
N MET A 1 -30.51 -8.64 6.27
CA MET A 1 -30.74 -7.18 6.29
C MET A 1 -30.12 -6.58 5.04
N ARG A 2 -30.92 -5.98 4.15
CA ARG A 2 -30.40 -5.31 2.94
C ARG A 2 -29.92 -3.91 3.34
N SER A 3 -28.63 -3.65 3.17
CA SER A 3 -28.05 -2.31 3.34
C SER A 3 -28.75 -1.36 2.36
N VAL A 4 -29.49 -0.39 2.91
CA VAL A 4 -30.00 0.75 2.15
C VAL A 4 -28.77 1.60 1.84
N LEU A 5 -28.29 1.55 0.60
CA LEU A 5 -27.27 2.47 0.10
C LEU A 5 -27.73 3.89 0.46
N SER A 6 -27.02 4.54 1.39
CA SER A 6 -27.44 5.84 1.90
C SER A 6 -27.63 6.80 0.72
N GLN A 7 -28.78 7.47 0.71
CA GLN A 7 -29.10 8.47 -0.30
C GLN A 7 -28.26 9.75 -0.12
N THR A 8 -27.54 9.86 0.99
CA THR A 8 -26.64 10.97 1.29
C THR A 8 -25.31 10.76 0.59
N LEU A 9 -24.92 11.77 -0.19
CA LEU A 9 -23.57 11.84 -0.75
C LEU A 9 -22.61 12.39 0.30
N PRO A 10 -21.34 11.96 0.30
CA PRO A 10 -20.34 12.53 1.17
C PRO A 10 -20.07 14.00 0.84
N THR A 11 -19.55 14.72 1.84
CA THR A 11 -19.39 16.17 1.89
C THR A 11 -18.53 16.75 0.75
N HIS A 12 -17.68 15.92 0.13
CA HIS A 12 -16.77 16.33 -0.95
C HIS A 12 -17.27 15.99 -2.36
N ALA A 13 -18.49 15.45 -2.50
CA ALA A 13 -19.07 15.21 -3.81
C ALA A 13 -19.29 16.54 -4.58
N PRO A 14 -19.01 16.59 -5.90
CA PRO A 14 -19.21 17.82 -6.68
C PRO A 14 -20.68 18.28 -6.66
N SER A 15 -20.90 19.59 -6.80
CA SER A 15 -22.22 20.20 -6.68
C SER A 15 -23.23 19.59 -7.66
N GLN A 16 -24.41 19.24 -7.16
CA GLN A 16 -25.36 18.37 -7.86
C GLN A 16 -26.32 19.08 -8.81
N HIS A 17 -26.05 20.33 -9.20
CA HIS A 17 -26.99 21.06 -10.06
C HIS A 17 -27.07 20.44 -11.45
N GLY A 18 -28.15 19.67 -11.68
CA GLY A 18 -28.52 19.12 -12.99
C GLY A 18 -27.86 17.79 -13.37
N ILE A 19 -26.99 17.21 -12.55
CA ILE A 19 -26.28 15.95 -12.86
C ILE A 19 -26.95 14.78 -12.13
N VAL A 20 -27.82 14.04 -12.84
CA VAL A 20 -28.30 12.74 -12.37
C VAL A 20 -27.15 11.73 -12.55
N TRP A 21 -26.45 11.42 -11.47
CA TRP A 21 -25.42 10.39 -11.47
C TRP A 21 -26.03 9.05 -11.91
N LYS A 22 -25.68 8.57 -13.12
CA LYS A 22 -26.04 7.22 -13.55
C LYS A 22 -25.49 6.23 -12.53
N SER A 23 -26.25 5.17 -12.24
CA SER A 23 -25.94 4.16 -11.20
C SER A 23 -24.49 3.67 -11.21
N LYS A 24 -23.86 3.57 -12.39
CA LYS A 24 -22.46 3.17 -12.58
C LYS A 24 -21.46 4.11 -11.91
N TRP A 25 -21.60 5.43 -12.08
CA TRP A 25 -20.67 6.40 -11.50
C TRP A 25 -20.77 6.48 -9.98
N LYS A 26 -22.00 6.35 -9.44
CA LYS A 26 -22.21 6.27 -7.99
C LYS A 26 -21.56 5.03 -7.40
N ALA A 27 -21.66 3.88 -8.08
CA ALA A 27 -21.01 2.65 -7.64
C ALA A 27 -19.48 2.77 -7.68
N SER A 28 -18.90 3.30 -8.75
CA SER A 28 -17.46 3.52 -8.86
C SER A 28 -16.93 4.44 -7.76
N TYR A 29 -17.66 5.53 -7.47
CA TYR A 29 -17.27 6.46 -6.41
C TYR A 29 -17.29 5.81 -5.02
N VAL A 30 -18.34 5.05 -4.68
CA VAL A 30 -18.40 4.31 -3.40
C VAL A 30 -17.26 3.29 -3.28
N ILE A 31 -16.93 2.59 -4.37
CA ILE A 31 -15.81 1.65 -4.37
C ILE A 31 -14.48 2.38 -4.16
N ALA A 32 -14.28 3.53 -4.81
CA ALA A 32 -13.08 4.34 -4.67
C ALA A 32 -12.89 4.84 -3.22
N GLU A 33 -13.94 5.32 -2.56
CA GLU A 33 -13.89 5.75 -1.16
C GLU A 33 -13.55 4.58 -0.20
N LEU A 34 -14.13 3.40 -0.44
CA LEU A 34 -13.82 2.19 0.32
C LEU A 34 -12.37 1.73 0.09
N ASP A 35 -11.86 1.89 -1.14
CA ASP A 35 -10.50 1.51 -1.49
C ASP A 35 -9.45 2.52 -0.99
N ALA A 36 -9.80 3.82 -0.92
CA ALA A 36 -8.96 4.87 -0.34
C ALA A 36 -8.69 4.65 1.16
N THR A 37 -9.69 4.13 1.88
CA THR A 37 -9.59 3.85 3.32
C THR A 37 -9.02 2.45 3.64
N ARG A 38 -8.64 1.68 2.61
CA ARG A 38 -8.17 0.31 2.77
C ARG A 38 -6.74 0.27 3.32
N THR A 39 -6.58 -0.39 4.47
CA THR A 39 -5.28 -0.60 5.14
C THR A 39 -4.70 -2.01 4.93
N LYS A 40 -5.31 -2.81 4.05
CA LYS A 40 -4.92 -4.20 3.80
C LYS A 40 -4.74 -4.48 2.31
N LEU A 41 -3.62 -5.10 1.96
CA LEU A 41 -3.35 -5.62 0.64
C LEU A 41 -3.73 -7.10 0.54
N THR A 42 -4.21 -7.51 -0.62
CA THR A 42 -4.28 -8.92 -0.98
C THR A 42 -2.88 -9.44 -1.33
N LEU A 43 -2.69 -10.76 -1.24
CA LEU A 43 -1.46 -11.42 -1.66
C LEU A 43 -1.05 -11.06 -3.10
N SER A 44 -2.04 -11.00 -3.99
CA SER A 44 -1.82 -10.67 -5.40
C SER A 44 -1.33 -9.24 -5.60
N GLU A 45 -1.89 -8.28 -4.88
CA GLU A 45 -1.45 -6.88 -4.98
C GLU A 45 -0.05 -6.72 -4.41
N LEU A 46 0.20 -7.34 -3.25
CA LEU A 46 1.50 -7.28 -2.59
C LEU A 46 2.64 -7.86 -3.44
N CYS A 47 2.40 -9.01 -4.08
CA CYS A 47 3.38 -9.65 -4.96
C CYS A 47 3.40 -9.07 -6.38
N GLY A 48 2.38 -8.28 -6.76
CA GLY A 48 2.28 -7.64 -8.07
C GLY A 48 3.07 -6.33 -8.18
N CYS A 49 3.55 -5.81 -7.05
CA CYS A 49 4.28 -4.54 -7.00
C CYS A 49 5.80 -4.75 -6.89
N ILE A 50 6.54 -3.74 -7.36
CA ILE A 50 7.95 -3.54 -7.02
C ILE A 50 7.99 -2.55 -5.87
N TRP A 51 8.81 -2.82 -4.86
CA TRP A 51 8.88 -2.01 -3.65
C TRP A 51 10.27 -1.37 -3.51
N ALA A 52 10.33 -0.05 -3.41
CA ALA A 52 11.54 0.68 -3.05
C ALA A 52 11.70 0.75 -1.53
N LEU A 53 12.73 0.12 -0.98
CA LEU A 53 13.06 0.09 0.44
C LEU A 53 14.02 1.23 0.81
N ASN A 54 13.63 2.00 1.83
CA ASN A 54 14.41 3.09 2.43
C ASN A 54 14.51 2.90 3.95
N PHE A 55 15.73 3.00 4.49
CA PHE A 55 15.93 2.95 5.95
C PHE A 55 15.76 4.32 6.58
N LYS A 56 14.93 4.41 7.62
CA LYS A 56 14.62 5.66 8.33
C LYS A 56 15.85 6.34 8.94
N ILE A 57 16.84 5.56 9.39
CA ILE A 57 18.08 6.09 9.99
C ILE A 57 18.89 6.94 9.01
N PHE A 58 18.68 6.73 7.71
CA PHE A 58 19.39 7.40 6.63
C PHE A 58 18.58 8.54 6.01
N ASN A 59 17.31 8.72 6.39
CA ASN A 59 16.43 9.76 5.83
C ASN A 59 16.84 11.21 6.18
N HIS A 60 17.84 11.42 7.06
CA HIS A 60 18.37 12.75 7.41
C HIS A 60 19.62 13.14 6.60
N ILE A 61 20.04 12.32 5.65
CA ILE A 61 21.15 12.63 4.75
C ILE A 61 20.50 12.91 3.39
N ASP A 62 20.46 14.19 3.01
CA ASP A 62 19.75 14.71 1.82
C ASP A 62 20.16 14.04 0.49
N ASP A 63 21.24 13.24 0.47
CA ASP A 63 21.80 12.56 -0.70
C ASP A 63 21.32 11.10 -0.93
N LEU A 64 20.51 10.51 -0.04
CA LEU A 64 20.22 9.06 -0.11
C LEU A 64 19.00 8.66 -0.94
N ASN A 65 18.37 9.61 -1.66
CA ASN A 65 17.35 9.32 -2.67
C ASN A 65 17.84 8.37 -3.77
N GLU A 66 19.16 8.15 -3.91
CA GLU A 66 19.75 7.21 -4.88
C GLU A 66 20.00 5.79 -4.35
N THR A 67 19.73 5.48 -3.08
CA THR A 67 20.09 4.18 -2.46
C THR A 67 18.88 3.32 -2.06
N SER A 68 17.74 3.51 -2.71
CA SER A 68 16.61 2.61 -2.51
C SER A 68 16.92 1.22 -3.04
N ALA A 69 16.88 0.22 -2.17
CA ALA A 69 16.92 -1.18 -2.61
C ALA A 69 15.54 -1.55 -3.19
N LEU A 70 15.51 -2.19 -4.36
CA LEU A 70 14.25 -2.66 -4.93
C LEU A 70 13.98 -4.08 -4.47
N ILE A 71 12.77 -4.32 -3.98
CA ILE A 71 12.29 -5.60 -3.47
C ILE A 71 11.09 -6.08 -4.29
N VAL A 72 11.11 -7.35 -4.67
CA VAL A 72 10.00 -8.05 -5.32
C VAL A 72 9.59 -9.24 -4.44
N LEU A 73 8.38 -9.17 -3.90
CA LEU A 73 7.80 -10.22 -3.06
C LEU A 73 7.17 -11.29 -3.95
N LYS A 74 7.44 -12.57 -3.66
CA LYS A 74 6.91 -13.70 -4.44
C LYS A 74 5.83 -14.46 -3.63
N PRO A 75 4.81 -15.03 -4.30
CA PRO A 75 3.71 -15.74 -3.61
C PRO A 75 4.16 -16.94 -2.76
N ASN A 76 5.34 -17.50 -3.04
CA ASN A 76 5.93 -18.61 -2.29
C ASN A 76 6.67 -18.15 -1.01
N MET A 77 6.36 -16.96 -0.48
CA MET A 77 6.97 -16.39 0.73
C MET A 77 8.48 -16.10 0.61
N THR A 78 9.01 -16.03 -0.61
CA THR A 78 10.39 -15.57 -0.87
C THR A 78 10.38 -14.18 -1.46
N TYR A 79 11.49 -13.45 -1.39
CA TYR A 79 11.63 -12.18 -2.10
C TYR A 79 12.96 -12.10 -2.86
N SER A 80 13.04 -11.15 -3.78
CA SER A 80 14.29 -10.79 -4.46
C SER A 80 14.59 -9.32 -4.18
N SER A 81 15.84 -9.00 -3.91
CA SER A 81 16.29 -7.63 -3.62
C SER A 81 17.49 -7.27 -4.49
N THR A 82 17.59 -6.01 -4.91
CA THR A 82 18.82 -5.48 -5.53
C THR A 82 19.96 -5.37 -4.52
N MET A 83 19.63 -5.33 -3.23
CA MET A 83 20.61 -5.38 -2.14
C MET A 83 20.97 -6.84 -1.83
N HIS A 84 22.21 -7.21 -2.09
CA HIS A 84 22.70 -8.57 -1.88
C HIS A 84 23.33 -8.74 -0.50
N PHE A 85 22.79 -9.66 0.31
CA PHE A 85 23.40 -10.09 1.56
C PHE A 85 23.74 -11.59 1.48
N PRO A 86 25.03 -11.96 1.37
CA PRO A 86 25.42 -13.36 1.28
C PRO A 86 25.04 -14.11 2.55
N GLY A 87 24.44 -15.30 2.40
CA GLY A 87 24.05 -16.17 3.52
C GLY A 87 22.72 -15.83 4.20
N HIS A 88 21.94 -14.88 3.67
CA HIS A 88 20.63 -14.49 4.23
C HIS A 88 19.45 -15.20 3.56
N SER A 89 18.45 -15.57 4.38
CA SER A 89 17.20 -16.19 3.94
C SER A 89 16.18 -15.12 3.57
N MET A 90 16.04 -14.82 2.27
CA MET A 90 15.10 -13.83 1.76
C MET A 90 13.64 -14.33 1.80
N THR A 91 13.05 -14.33 2.99
CA THR A 91 11.66 -14.77 3.22
C THR A 91 10.79 -13.66 3.78
N TRP A 92 9.49 -13.75 3.52
CA TRP A 92 8.50 -12.81 4.04
C TRP A 92 7.18 -13.54 4.34
N LYS A 93 6.29 -12.92 5.11
CA LYS A 93 4.95 -13.44 5.39
C LYS A 93 3.92 -12.31 5.50
N LEU A 94 2.69 -12.61 5.10
CA LEU A 94 1.53 -11.75 5.33
C LEU A 94 0.82 -12.19 6.62
N SER A 95 0.58 -11.25 7.53
CA SER A 95 -0.24 -11.46 8.74
C SER A 95 -1.44 -10.52 8.74
N ASP A 96 -2.35 -10.70 9.70
CA ASP A 96 -3.49 -9.79 9.90
C ASP A 96 -3.07 -8.35 10.25
N GLU A 97 -1.87 -8.19 10.79
CA GLU A 97 -1.30 -6.91 11.23
C GLU A 97 -0.50 -6.20 10.13
N GLY A 98 -0.06 -6.92 9.09
CA GLY A 98 0.72 -6.36 7.99
C GLY A 98 1.70 -7.34 7.37
N VAL A 99 2.82 -6.83 6.88
CA VAL A 99 3.84 -7.61 6.15
C VAL A 99 5.10 -7.74 7.01
N ILE A 100 5.57 -8.97 7.20
CA ILE A 100 6.79 -9.25 7.95
C ILE A 100 7.85 -9.72 6.96
N ILE A 101 8.98 -9.05 6.93
CA ILE A 101 10.14 -9.39 6.09
C ILE A 101 11.23 -9.91 7.02
N GLU A 102 11.72 -11.11 6.75
CA GLU A 102 12.68 -11.83 7.60
C GLU A 102 12.33 -11.80 9.10
N ARG A 103 13.20 -11.19 9.91
CA ARG A 103 13.09 -11.07 11.37
C ARG A 103 12.73 -9.65 11.81
N TYR A 104 12.43 -8.77 10.86
CA TYR A 104 12.11 -7.38 11.15
C TYR A 104 10.67 -7.23 11.66
N PRO A 105 10.36 -6.17 12.42
CA PRO A 105 9.01 -5.88 12.86
C PRO A 105 8.02 -5.70 11.72
N VAL A 106 6.74 -5.86 12.06
CA VAL A 106 5.61 -5.80 11.12
C VAL A 106 5.58 -4.46 10.40
N HIS A 107 5.58 -4.51 9.07
CA HIS A 107 5.32 -3.34 8.25
C HIS A 107 3.81 -3.12 8.17
N ARG A 108 3.37 -1.97 8.66
CA ARG A 108 1.97 -1.52 8.55
C ARG A 108 1.76 -0.93 7.17
N ILE A 109 0.67 -1.35 6.53
CA ILE A 109 0.29 -0.86 5.21
C ILE A 109 -0.55 0.41 5.38
N SER A 110 -0.21 1.43 4.62
CA SER A 110 -1.01 2.63 4.44
C SER A 110 -1.10 2.98 2.96
N ARG A 111 -2.06 3.86 2.64
CA ARG A 111 -2.22 4.41 1.31
C ARG A 111 -1.93 5.90 1.34
N SER A 112 -1.29 6.39 0.29
CA SER A 112 -1.02 7.80 0.08
C SER A 112 -2.27 8.52 -0.43
N ASP A 113 -2.60 9.66 0.20
CA ASP A 113 -3.73 10.50 -0.20
C ASP A 113 -3.45 11.28 -1.50
N GLU A 114 -2.17 11.43 -1.88
CA GLU A 114 -1.75 12.25 -3.03
C GLU A 114 -1.79 11.47 -4.35
N ASP A 115 -1.26 10.25 -4.35
CA ASP A 115 -1.00 9.45 -5.55
C ASP A 115 -1.64 8.04 -5.51
N TRP A 116 -2.39 7.73 -4.46
CA TRP A 116 -3.06 6.45 -4.26
C TRP A 116 -2.11 5.24 -4.21
N SER A 117 -0.81 5.47 -4.05
CA SER A 117 0.21 4.42 -3.92
C SER A 117 0.15 3.76 -2.55
N TYR A 118 0.61 2.52 -2.48
CA TYR A 118 0.80 1.84 -1.20
C TYR A 118 2.16 2.15 -0.59
N ARG A 119 2.16 2.30 0.73
CA ARG A 119 3.34 2.39 1.57
C ARG A 119 3.28 1.31 2.64
N MET A 120 4.44 0.74 2.95
CA MET A 120 4.59 -0.18 4.08
C MET A 120 5.69 0.33 5.00
N GLU A 121 5.45 0.42 6.30
CA GLU A 121 6.49 0.92 7.20
C GLU A 121 6.50 0.26 8.59
N ASN A 122 7.68 0.19 9.17
CA ASN A 122 7.90 -0.12 10.58
C ASN A 122 8.81 0.96 11.21
N GLU A 123 9.35 0.73 12.40
CA GLU A 123 10.23 1.67 13.10
C GLU A 123 11.57 1.93 12.40
N ALA A 124 12.05 1.02 11.56
CA ALA A 124 13.37 1.11 10.92
C ALA A 124 13.31 1.41 9.42
N VAL A 125 12.25 1.01 8.72
CA VAL A 125 12.18 0.94 7.27
C VAL A 125 10.85 1.51 6.76
N ILE A 126 10.91 2.15 5.59
CA ILE A 126 9.76 2.52 4.76
C ILE A 126 9.93 1.87 3.39
N MET A 127 8.86 1.27 2.87
CA MET A 127 8.80 0.73 1.52
C MET A 127 7.71 1.44 0.73
N PHE A 128 8.06 1.94 -0.46
CA PHE A 128 7.16 2.62 -1.38
C PHE A 128 6.89 1.75 -2.60
N GLN A 129 5.66 1.77 -3.10
CA GLN A 129 5.35 1.16 -4.39
C GLN A 129 6.04 1.94 -5.53
N GLN A 130 6.69 1.23 -6.45
CA GLN A 130 7.23 1.77 -7.72
C GLN A 130 6.35 1.42 -8.91
#